data_AF-A0A2P6PCS5-F1
#
_entry.id   AF-A0A2P6PCS5-F1
#
_cell.length_a   1.000
_cell.length_b   1.000
_cell.length_c   1.000
_cell.angle_alpha   90.00
_cell.angle_beta   90.00
_cell.angle_gamma   90.00
#
_symmetry.space_group_name_H-M   'P 1'
#
loop_
_entity.id
_entity.type
_entity.pdbx_description
1 polymer ?
#
loop_
_entity_poly.entity_id
_entity_poly.type
_entity_poly.pdbx_seq_one_letter_code
_entity_poly.pdbx_strand_id
1 'polypeptide(L)'
;MRFSNGCSVADYVLLKAERGKISYIARIHQIYIRCEDVSREVDLKVQRFYRLDDTQMKHVSINGKNELYKSIHYDYDVPADSILDTYSVCTFKSYTKLPDANENVFFTRYTYDRVAKKVEDVDVDVFCHCKMPNYPDRLTVQCKNCKDW
;
A
#
# COMPACT_ATOMS: atom_id res chain seq x y z
N MET A 1 0.60 -15.74 -21.36
CA MET A 1 1.44 -14.62 -20.91
C MET A 1 2.29 -15.13 -19.76
N ARG A 2 3.62 -15.19 -19.93
CA ARG A 2 4.55 -15.63 -18.87
C ARG A 2 4.95 -14.38 -18.08
N PHE A 3 4.72 -14.38 -16.76
CA PHE A 3 5.34 -13.40 -15.88
C PHE A 3 6.86 -13.58 -15.96
N SER A 4 7.58 -12.51 -16.32
CA SER A 4 9.02 -12.50 -16.50
C SER A 4 9.80 -12.39 -15.18
N ASN A 5 9.12 -12.18 -14.04
CA ASN A 5 9.72 -12.18 -12.72
C ASN A 5 8.85 -13.05 -11.78
N GLY A 6 9.45 -14.07 -11.16
CA GLY A 6 8.76 -14.86 -10.14
C GLY A 6 8.40 -13.99 -8.94
N CYS A 7 7.17 -14.09 -8.45
CA CYS A 7 6.75 -13.46 -7.21
C CYS A 7 6.95 -14.41 -6.02
N SER A 8 7.30 -13.85 -4.88
CA SER A 8 7.53 -14.57 -3.62
C SER A 8 6.60 -14.07 -2.51
N VAL A 9 6.54 -14.83 -1.42
CA VAL A 9 5.90 -14.36 -0.18
C VAL A 9 6.57 -13.05 0.26
N ALA A 10 5.76 -12.13 0.78
CA ALA A 10 6.09 -10.76 1.17
C ALA A 10 6.21 -9.73 0.04
N ASP A 11 6.19 -10.15 -1.24
CA ASP A 11 6.17 -9.21 -2.37
C ASP A 11 4.85 -8.44 -2.43
N TYR A 12 4.90 -7.23 -2.99
CA TYR A 12 3.74 -6.40 -3.25
C TYR A 12 3.37 -6.47 -4.72
N VAL A 13 2.10 -6.74 -4.98
CA VAL A 13 1.59 -7.00 -6.32
C VAL A 13 0.36 -6.14 -6.61
N LEU A 14 0.20 -5.76 -7.87
CA LEU A 14 -1.05 -5.24 -8.41
C LEU A 14 -1.92 -6.40 -8.81
N LEU A 15 -3.11 -6.50 -8.21
CA LEU A 15 -4.07 -7.54 -8.53
C LEU A 15 -5.21 -6.97 -9.35
N LYS A 16 -5.58 -7.69 -10.40
CA LYS A 16 -6.77 -7.41 -11.19
C LYS A 16 -8.00 -7.60 -10.32
N ALA A 17 -8.83 -6.58 -10.24
CA ALA A 17 -10.11 -6.68 -9.55
C ALA A 17 -11.19 -7.30 -10.45
N GLU A 18 -12.30 -7.70 -9.84
CA GLU A 18 -13.51 -8.11 -10.55
C GLU A 18 -14.01 -7.00 -11.50
N ARG A 19 -14.82 -7.39 -12.51
CA ARG A 19 -15.34 -6.44 -13.50
C ARG A 19 -16.02 -5.25 -12.82
N GLY A 20 -15.61 -4.04 -13.21
CA GLY A 20 -16.15 -2.78 -12.69
C GLY A 20 -15.47 -2.26 -11.42
N LYS A 21 -14.49 -2.98 -10.87
CA LYS A 21 -13.65 -2.52 -9.74
C LYS A 21 -12.26 -2.15 -10.24
N ILE A 22 -11.60 -1.23 -9.52
CA ILE A 22 -10.23 -0.80 -9.80
C ILE A 22 -9.27 -1.85 -9.25
N SER A 23 -8.21 -2.16 -10.01
CA SER A 23 -7.09 -3.01 -9.57
C SER A 23 -6.49 -2.46 -8.28
N TYR A 24 -6.03 -3.34 -7.39
CA TYR A 24 -5.59 -2.96 -6.05
C TYR A 24 -4.23 -3.53 -5.72
N ILE A 25 -3.52 -2.87 -4.81
CA ILE A 25 -2.22 -3.32 -4.33
C ILE A 25 -2.43 -4.26 -3.16
N ALA A 26 -1.68 -5.36 -3.12
CA ALA A 26 -1.71 -6.29 -2.01
C ALA A 26 -0.31 -6.85 -1.73
N ARG A 27 -0.11 -7.34 -0.51
CA ARG A 27 1.09 -8.08 -0.12
C ARG A 27 0.80 -9.57 -0.08
N ILE A 28 1.64 -10.38 -0.72
CA ILE A 28 1.51 -11.84 -0.69
C ILE A 28 1.88 -12.33 0.72
N HIS A 29 0.97 -13.06 1.36
CA HIS A 29 1.20 -13.72 2.65
C HIS A 29 1.43 -15.20 2.50
N GLN A 30 0.70 -15.87 1.61
CA GLN A 30 0.85 -17.30 1.35
C GLN A 30 0.60 -17.58 -0.13
N ILE A 31 1.29 -18.60 -0.65
CA ILE A 31 1.14 -19.15 -2.00
C ILE A 31 0.85 -20.64 -1.81
N TYR A 32 -0.26 -21.14 -2.33
CA TYR A 32 -0.69 -22.52 -2.12
C TYR A 32 -1.46 -23.07 -3.33
N ILE A 33 -1.60 -24.39 -3.37
CA ILE A 33 -2.50 -25.10 -4.31
C ILE A 33 -3.54 -25.78 -3.43
N ARG A 34 -4.83 -25.64 -3.77
CA ARG A 34 -5.91 -26.30 -3.02
C ARG A 34 -5.89 -27.80 -3.26
N CYS A 35 -6.05 -28.60 -2.20
CA CYS A 35 -5.97 -30.07 -2.28
C CYS A 35 -7.03 -30.68 -3.22
N GLU A 36 -8.18 -30.02 -3.38
CA GLU A 36 -9.29 -30.48 -4.22
C GLU A 36 -9.16 -30.01 -5.68
N ASP A 37 -8.14 -29.19 -5.99
CA ASP A 37 -8.04 -28.54 -7.28
C ASP A 37 -7.27 -29.40 -8.28
N VAL A 38 -8.04 -30.10 -9.13
CA VAL A 38 -7.50 -30.97 -10.19
C VAL A 38 -6.71 -30.16 -11.22
N SER A 39 -7.02 -28.88 -11.37
CA SER A 39 -6.34 -27.97 -12.31
C SER A 39 -4.90 -27.65 -11.89
N ARG A 40 -4.56 -27.85 -10.60
CA ARG A 40 -3.31 -27.42 -9.96
C ARG A 40 -3.05 -25.92 -10.11
N GLU A 41 -4.12 -25.12 -10.16
CA GLU A 41 -4.02 -23.68 -10.13
C GLU A 41 -3.43 -23.20 -8.80
N VAL A 42 -2.64 -22.12 -8.90
CA VAL A 42 -1.96 -21.53 -7.74
C VAL A 42 -2.81 -20.40 -7.21
N ASP A 43 -3.14 -20.48 -5.93
CA ASP A 43 -3.89 -19.48 -5.20
C ASP A 43 -3.01 -18.74 -4.19
N LEU A 44 -3.44 -17.53 -3.87
CA LEU A 44 -2.75 -16.63 -2.97
C LEU A 44 -3.64 -16.23 -1.80
N LYS A 45 -3.04 -16.15 -0.62
CA LYS A 45 -3.56 -15.33 0.49
C LYS A 45 -2.83 -14.00 0.45
N VAL A 46 -3.58 -12.91 0.36
CA VAL A 46 -3.02 -11.57 0.21
C VAL A 46 -3.59 -10.60 1.23
N GLN A 47 -2.78 -9.66 1.69
CA GLN A 47 -3.19 -8.54 2.54
C GLN A 47 -3.40 -7.30 1.68
N ARG A 48 -4.60 -6.72 1.71
CA ARG A 48 -4.97 -5.61 0.85
C ARG A 48 -4.43 -4.27 1.35
N PHE A 49 -3.98 -3.44 0.43
CA PHE A 49 -3.62 -2.05 0.66
C PHE A 49 -4.62 -1.15 -0.07
N TYR A 50 -5.11 -0.12 0.62
CA TYR A 50 -6.11 0.79 0.09
C TYR A 50 -5.45 2.10 -0.34
N ARG A 51 -5.88 2.64 -1.47
CA ARG A 51 -5.67 4.05 -1.77
C ARG A 51 -6.70 4.88 -1.00
N LEU A 52 -6.41 6.16 -0.76
CA LEU A 52 -7.36 7.04 -0.08
C LEU A 52 -8.73 7.03 -0.76
N ASP A 53 -8.74 7.08 -2.10
CA ASP A 53 -9.95 7.07 -2.92
C ASP A 53 -10.82 5.82 -2.76
N ASP A 54 -10.21 4.70 -2.35
CA ASP A 54 -10.89 3.43 -2.08
C ASP A 54 -11.44 3.37 -0.64
N THR A 55 -11.07 4.31 0.23
CA THR A 55 -11.59 4.42 1.59
C THR A 55 -12.86 5.28 1.65
N GLN A 56 -13.58 5.19 2.76
CA GLN A 56 -14.68 6.13 3.05
C GLN A 56 -14.18 7.49 3.58
N MET A 57 -12.87 7.70 3.68
CA MET A 57 -12.23 8.90 4.22
C MET A 57 -11.87 9.94 3.14
N LYS A 58 -12.67 9.99 2.06
CA LYS A 58 -12.43 10.81 0.85
C LYS A 58 -12.29 12.33 1.10
N HIS A 59 -12.57 12.80 2.31
CA HIS A 59 -12.51 14.21 2.69
C HIS A 59 -11.17 14.65 3.31
N VAL A 60 -10.20 13.75 3.48
CA VAL A 60 -8.86 14.09 3.96
C VAL A 60 -7.99 14.45 2.74
N SER A 61 -8.03 15.71 2.32
CA SER A 61 -7.38 16.25 1.10
C SER A 61 -5.84 16.32 1.17
N ILE A 62 -5.18 15.33 1.78
CA ILE A 62 -3.82 15.50 2.31
C ILE A 62 -2.90 14.29 2.10
N ASN A 63 -3.20 13.44 1.12
CA ASN A 63 -2.36 12.28 0.83
C ASN A 63 -1.37 12.52 -0.30
N GLY A 64 -0.18 11.94 -0.17
CA GLY A 64 0.78 11.85 -1.27
C GLY A 64 0.28 10.88 -2.35
N LYS A 65 0.64 11.11 -3.61
CA LYS A 65 0.17 10.29 -4.75
C LYS A 65 0.48 8.79 -4.61
N ASN A 66 1.56 8.47 -3.90
CA ASN A 66 2.07 7.12 -3.70
C ASN A 66 1.78 6.56 -2.28
N GLU A 67 0.87 7.20 -1.54
CA GLU A 67 0.51 6.78 -0.19
C GLU A 67 -0.56 5.68 -0.19
N LEU A 68 -0.29 4.59 0.53
CA LEU A 68 -1.20 3.47 0.74
C LEU A 68 -1.52 3.29 2.23
N TYR A 69 -2.70 2.73 2.49
CA TYR A 69 -3.16 2.33 3.80
C TYR A 69 -3.06 0.83 3.95
N LYS A 70 -2.23 0.36 4.87
CA LYS A 70 -2.11 -1.07 5.19
C LYS A 70 -3.39 -1.55 5.87
N SER A 71 -4.12 -2.50 5.29
CA SER A 71 -5.32 -3.02 5.92
C SER A 71 -5.08 -4.27 6.73
N ILE A 72 -5.95 -4.52 7.71
CA ILE A 72 -6.10 -5.83 8.36
C ILE A 72 -6.92 -6.82 7.51
N HIS A 73 -7.38 -6.39 6.33
CA HIS A 73 -8.17 -7.19 5.40
C HIS A 73 -7.31 -8.17 4.60
N TYR A 74 -7.68 -9.45 4.66
CA TYR A 74 -7.08 -10.52 3.88
C TYR A 74 -8.08 -11.06 2.87
N ASP A 75 -7.65 -11.15 1.62
CA ASP A 75 -8.35 -11.88 0.57
C ASP A 75 -7.69 -13.28 0.45
N TYR A 76 -8.51 -14.31 0.32
CA TYR A 76 -8.11 -15.71 0.20
C TYR A 76 -8.52 -16.23 -1.17
N ASP A 77 -7.89 -17.33 -1.61
CA ASP A 77 -8.19 -18.01 -2.87
C ASP A 77 -8.12 -17.04 -4.08
N VAL A 78 -7.15 -16.12 -4.03
CA VAL A 78 -6.91 -15.18 -5.12
C VAL A 78 -6.05 -15.88 -6.17
N PRO A 79 -6.53 -16.04 -7.40
CA PRO A 79 -5.77 -16.70 -8.45
C PRO A 79 -4.45 -15.98 -8.73
N ALA A 80 -3.33 -16.70 -8.79
CA ALA A 80 -2.02 -16.09 -9.03
C ALA A 80 -1.90 -15.46 -10.44
N ASP A 81 -2.70 -15.92 -11.39
CA ASP A 81 -2.77 -15.35 -12.74
C ASP A 81 -3.45 -13.96 -12.79
N SER A 82 -4.10 -13.54 -11.69
CA SER A 82 -4.69 -12.22 -11.54
C SER A 82 -3.66 -11.12 -11.22
N ILE A 83 -2.41 -11.49 -10.94
CA ILE A 83 -1.31 -10.53 -10.79
C ILE A 83 -1.12 -9.78 -12.12
N LEU A 84 -1.03 -8.46 -12.06
CA LEU A 84 -0.79 -7.61 -13.22
C LEU A 84 0.64 -7.08 -13.24
N ASP A 85 1.17 -6.74 -12.07
CA ASP A 85 2.50 -6.16 -11.91
C ASP A 85 3.00 -6.32 -10.47
N THR A 86 4.28 -6.01 -10.24
CA THR A 86 4.94 -5.97 -8.94
C THR A 86 5.33 -4.55 -8.56
N TYR A 87 5.16 -4.19 -7.30
CA TYR A 87 5.50 -2.87 -6.77
C TYR A 87 6.40 -2.97 -5.55
N SER A 88 7.03 -1.85 -5.19
CA SER A 88 7.71 -1.72 -3.90
C SER A 88 6.84 -0.91 -2.95
N VAL A 89 6.66 -1.40 -1.71
CA VAL A 89 6.00 -0.65 -0.66
C VAL A 89 6.93 -0.58 0.55
N CYS A 90 7.23 0.63 1.02
CA CYS A 90 8.14 0.84 2.13
C CYS A 90 7.50 1.67 3.25
N THR A 91 8.23 1.86 4.35
CA THR A 91 7.80 2.78 5.41
C THR A 91 7.97 4.23 4.96
N PHE A 92 7.16 5.13 5.50
CA PHE A 92 7.29 6.57 5.24
C PHE A 92 8.73 7.09 5.42
N LYS A 93 9.39 6.71 6.52
CA LYS A 93 10.78 7.07 6.81
C LYS A 93 11.79 6.60 5.77
N SER A 94 11.51 5.48 5.10
CA SER A 94 12.37 4.97 4.02
C SER A 94 12.08 5.71 2.72
N TYR A 95 10.81 5.97 2.46
CA TYR A 95 10.34 6.71 1.29
C TYR A 95 10.92 8.13 1.24
N THR A 96 10.91 8.86 2.35
CA THR A 96 11.44 10.24 2.41
C THR A 96 12.96 10.35 2.22
N LYS A 97 13.68 9.21 2.23
CA LYS A 97 15.14 9.15 1.97
C LYS A 97 15.47 8.77 0.54
N LEU A 98 14.47 8.47 -0.29
CA LEU A 98 14.71 8.15 -1.70
C LEU A 98 15.21 9.40 -2.43
N PRO A 99 16.22 9.26 -3.31
CA PRO A 99 16.79 10.41 -4.02
C PRO A 99 15.78 11.06 -4.98
N ASP A 100 14.87 10.26 -5.56
CA ASP A 100 13.82 10.71 -6.48
C ASP A 100 12.51 9.97 -6.22
N ALA A 101 11.38 10.64 -6.48
CA ALA A 101 10.06 10.03 -6.44
C ALA A 101 9.91 9.04 -7.60
N ASN A 102 9.82 7.75 -7.30
CA ASN A 102 9.61 6.69 -8.28
C ASN A 102 8.12 6.29 -8.30
N GLU A 103 7.49 6.32 -9.47
CA GLU A 103 6.07 5.97 -9.66
C GLU A 103 5.73 4.52 -9.26
N ASN A 104 6.74 3.64 -9.21
CA ASN A 104 6.58 2.23 -8.83
C ASN A 104 6.88 1.96 -7.34
N VAL A 105 7.17 3.01 -6.55
CA VAL A 105 7.42 2.91 -5.12
C VAL A 105 6.32 3.61 -4.35
N PHE A 106 5.60 2.84 -3.56
CA PHE A 106 4.59 3.31 -2.63
C PHE A 106 5.13 3.32 -1.19
N PHE A 107 4.41 4.01 -0.31
CA PHE A 107 4.71 3.98 1.12
C PHE A 107 3.45 3.85 1.97
N THR A 108 3.64 3.38 3.20
CA THR A 108 2.58 3.28 4.21
C THR A 108 3.07 3.85 5.55
N ARG A 109 2.18 4.54 6.26
CA ARG A 109 2.35 4.98 7.67
C ARG A 109 1.08 4.87 8.50
N TYR A 110 -0.02 4.47 7.86
CA TYR A 110 -1.33 4.31 8.46
C TYR A 110 -1.78 2.86 8.32
N THR A 111 -2.50 2.37 9.33
CA THR A 111 -3.31 1.16 9.21
C THR A 111 -4.78 1.53 9.01
N TYR A 112 -5.48 0.77 8.17
CA TYR A 112 -6.90 0.99 7.89
C TYR A 112 -7.73 -0.25 8.22
N ASP A 113 -8.65 -0.07 9.16
CA ASP A 113 -9.70 -1.03 9.45
C ASP A 113 -10.95 -0.67 8.64
N ARG A 114 -11.24 -1.49 7.62
CA ARG A 114 -12.41 -1.32 6.75
C ARG A 114 -13.74 -1.53 7.49
N VAL A 115 -13.77 -2.43 8.47
CA VAL A 115 -14.99 -2.78 9.23
C VAL A 115 -15.32 -1.68 10.22
N ALA A 116 -14.34 -1.27 11.01
CA ALA A 116 -14.49 -0.16 11.96
C ALA A 116 -14.51 1.22 11.27
N LYS A 117 -14.08 1.29 10.00
CA LYS A 117 -13.87 2.52 9.23
C LYS A 117 -12.91 3.49 9.94
N LYS A 118 -11.87 2.95 10.55
CA LYS A 118 -10.88 3.70 11.33
C LYS A 118 -9.52 3.65 10.66
N VAL A 119 -8.81 4.77 10.75
CA VAL A 119 -7.38 4.85 10.46
C VAL A 119 -6.66 5.01 11.79
N GLU A 120 -5.58 4.25 11.94
CA GLU A 120 -4.68 4.36 13.08
C GLU A 120 -3.31 4.84 12.58
N ASP A 121 -2.76 5.80 13.33
CA ASP A 121 -1.48 6.43 13.05
C ASP A 121 -0.38 5.55 13.63
N VAL A 122 0.38 4.88 12.77
CA VAL A 122 1.44 3.97 13.20
C VAL A 122 2.76 4.71 13.39
N ASP A 123 3.04 5.71 12.54
CA ASP A 123 4.33 6.41 12.52
C ASP A 123 4.17 7.80 11.85
N VAL A 124 3.53 8.73 12.56
CA VAL A 124 3.20 10.06 12.02
C VAL A 124 3.74 11.16 12.91
N ASP A 125 4.90 11.69 12.54
CA ASP A 125 5.41 12.93 13.11
C ASP A 125 4.65 14.13 12.53
N VAL A 126 4.23 15.04 13.42
CA VAL A 126 3.61 16.31 13.06
C VAL A 126 4.60 17.45 13.19
N PHE A 127 4.60 18.35 12.22
CA PHE A 127 5.52 19.48 12.15
C PHE A 127 4.75 20.78 12.00
N CYS A 128 5.47 21.90 12.13
CA CYS A 128 4.95 23.26 12.01
C CYS A 128 3.90 23.63 13.08
N HIS A 129 3.56 24.91 13.14
CA HIS A 129 2.46 25.41 13.96
C HIS A 129 1.09 24.84 13.57
N CYS A 130 0.93 24.40 12.31
CA CYS A 130 -0.31 23.78 11.84
C CYS A 130 -0.53 22.35 12.38
N LYS A 131 0.48 21.74 13.02
CA LYS A 131 0.41 20.38 13.58
C LYS A 131 -0.05 19.35 12.56
N MET A 132 0.45 19.49 11.33
CA MET A 132 0.13 18.59 10.24
C MET A 132 1.24 17.54 10.05
N PRO A 133 0.89 16.31 9.66
CA PRO A 133 1.85 15.29 9.23
C PRO A 133 2.81 15.81 8.16
N ASN A 134 4.06 15.31 8.14
CA ASN A 134 4.98 15.61 7.04
C ASN A 134 4.44 15.07 5.70
N TYR A 135 4.49 15.88 4.63
CA TYR A 135 4.04 15.49 3.30
C TYR A 135 5.26 15.46 2.35
N PRO A 136 5.67 14.29 1.83
CA PRO A 136 6.85 14.17 0.97
C PRO A 136 6.75 15.01 -0.30
N ASP A 137 5.51 15.21 -0.78
CA ASP A 137 5.21 15.97 -1.99
C ASP A 137 5.17 17.50 -1.74
N ARG A 138 5.31 17.96 -0.48
CA ARG A 138 5.38 19.39 -0.14
C ARG A 138 6.79 19.78 0.26
N LEU A 139 7.28 20.87 -0.33
CA LEU A 139 8.53 21.48 0.10
C LEU A 139 8.37 22.02 1.53
N THR A 140 9.21 21.55 2.45
CA THR A 140 9.33 22.08 3.82
C THR A 140 10.76 22.59 4.05
N VAL A 141 10.93 23.54 4.98
CA VAL A 141 12.24 24.12 5.30
C VAL A 141 12.46 24.04 6.81
N GLN A 142 13.54 23.39 7.22
CA GLN A 142 13.86 23.29 8.63
C GLN A 142 14.34 24.62 9.21
N CYS A 143 13.70 25.09 10.29
CA CYS A 143 14.17 26.22 11.06
C CYS A 143 15.50 25.88 11.76
N LYS A 144 16.54 26.69 11.53
CA LYS A 144 17.86 26.48 12.15
C LYS A 144 17.85 26.55 13.68
N ASN A 145 16.90 27.29 14.26
CA ASN A 145 16.81 27.53 15.70
C ASN A 145 16.05 26.42 16.44
N CYS A 146 14.77 26.22 16.13
CA CYS A 146 13.95 25.21 16.81
C CYS A 146 14.07 23.79 16.22
N LYS A 147 14.75 23.62 15.09
CA LYS A 147 14.87 22.35 14.34
C LYS A 147 13.53 21.76 13.87
N ASP A 148 12.44 22.50 14.00
CA ASP A 148 11.12 22.18 13.44
C ASP A 148 11.08 22.45 11.93
N TRP A 149 10.11 21.86 11.23
CA TRP A 149 9.95 21.90 9.77
C TRP A 149 8.68 22.62 9.33
#